data_AF-A0A0Q5VL72-F1
#
_entry.id   AF-A0A0Q5VL72-F1
#
_cell.length_a   1.000
_cell.length_b   1.000
_cell.length_c   1.000
_cell.angle_alpha   90.00
_cell.angle_beta   90.00
_cell.angle_gamma   90.00
#
_symmetry.space_group_name_H-M   'P 1'
#
loop_
_entity.id
_entity.type
_entity.pdbx_description
1 polymer ?
#
loop_
_entity_poly.entity_id
_entity_poly.type
_entity_poly.pdbx_seq_one_letter_code
_entity_poly.pdbx_strand_id
1 'polypeptide(L)'
;MPRPCTVCHHEERRQIDADLLPTEPFRRVSLETIGRRYGLSPRSLGRHRDEHLAPQVSLGIQRQHEDIRIGQLVDRVLAQVGAAADIRDHAMREGDGRLALLASREERDAVTFLVDRLGIANDGARAELAEGVAFKHAVFDLLGKAPELAEVAAKAVEQTGQEEMAAALRSLGEAHLQRRAAGDPSARLQLVRPNNEETP
;
A
#
# COMPACT_ATOMS: atom_id res chain seq x y z
N MET A 1 -2.15 -4.97 41.74
CA MET A 1 -1.49 -4.57 40.47
C MET A 1 -1.75 -5.64 39.43
N PRO A 2 -2.22 -5.30 38.21
CA PRO A 2 -2.34 -6.28 37.14
C PRO A 2 -0.96 -6.86 36.81
N ARG A 3 -0.87 -8.20 36.71
CA ARG A 3 0.39 -8.86 36.34
C ARG A 3 0.75 -8.43 34.90
N PRO A 4 2.00 -8.03 34.64
CA PRO A 4 2.43 -7.70 33.28
C PRO A 4 2.27 -8.91 32.38
N CYS A 5 1.77 -8.71 31.16
CA CYS A 5 1.66 -9.77 30.16
C CYS A 5 3.07 -10.29 29.84
N THR A 6 3.30 -11.58 30.05
CA THR A 6 4.60 -12.22 29.80
C THR A 6 4.90 -12.31 28.30
N VAL A 7 3.88 -12.36 27.45
CA VAL A 7 4.04 -12.38 25.99
C VAL A 7 4.50 -11.01 25.47
N CYS A 8 3.96 -9.92 26.03
CA CYS A 8 4.37 -8.56 25.65
C CYS A 8 5.85 -8.26 25.93
N HIS A 9 6.45 -8.94 26.91
CA HIS A 9 7.86 -8.78 27.31
C HIS A 9 8.74 -9.94 26.83
N HIS A 10 8.21 -10.84 26.00
CA HIS A 10 8.98 -11.95 25.46
C HIS A 10 9.91 -11.45 24.34
N GLU A 11 11.14 -11.97 24.28
CA GLU A 11 12.13 -11.58 23.26
C GLU A 11 11.61 -11.89 21.85
N GLU A 12 10.94 -13.03 21.69
CA GLU A 12 10.32 -13.48 20.44
C GLU A 12 8.87 -13.02 20.28
N ARG A 13 8.46 -11.91 20.92
CA ARG A 13 7.07 -11.40 20.87
C ARG A 13 6.52 -11.36 19.43
N ARG A 14 7.31 -10.87 18.46
CA ARG A 14 6.84 -10.72 17.07
C ARG A 14 6.52 -12.06 16.42
N GLN A 15 7.34 -13.10 16.64
CA GLN A 15 7.04 -14.44 16.16
C GLN A 15 5.79 -15.02 16.85
N ILE A 16 5.64 -14.78 18.15
CA ILE A 16 4.45 -15.23 18.89
C ILE A 16 3.18 -14.54 18.36
N ASP A 17 3.22 -13.23 18.12
CA ASP A 17 2.12 -12.47 17.52
C ASP A 17 1.74 -13.05 16.15
N ALA A 18 2.74 -13.37 15.30
CA ALA A 18 2.52 -13.99 14.00
C ALA A 18 1.92 -15.40 14.09
N ASP A 19 2.40 -16.25 15.00
CA ASP A 19 1.88 -17.61 15.21
C ASP A 19 0.44 -17.58 15.80
N LEU A 20 0.07 -16.52 16.52
CA LEU A 20 -1.27 -16.32 17.08
C LEU A 20 -2.28 -15.79 16.05
N LEU A 21 -1.80 -15.16 14.98
CA LEU A 21 -2.63 -14.72 13.87
C LEU A 21 -2.95 -15.90 12.94
N PRO A 22 -4.19 -16.03 12.48
CA PRO A 22 -4.52 -17.02 11.47
C PRO A 22 -3.81 -16.66 10.16
N THR A 23 -2.84 -17.48 9.73
CA THR A 23 -2.13 -17.31 8.44
C THR A 23 -2.96 -17.76 7.25
N GLU A 24 -4.00 -18.57 7.48
CA GLU A 24 -4.94 -19.08 6.47
C GLU A 24 -6.34 -19.27 7.09
N PRO A 25 -7.43 -19.23 6.30
CA PRO A 25 -8.79 -19.30 6.82
C PRO A 25 -9.12 -20.58 7.60
N PHE A 26 -8.30 -21.64 7.47
CA PHE A 26 -8.57 -22.95 8.07
C PHE A 26 -7.42 -23.53 8.89
N ARG A 27 -6.29 -22.81 9.04
CA ARG A 27 -5.12 -23.33 9.75
C ARG A 27 -4.85 -22.49 11.00
N ARG A 28 -5.46 -22.87 12.12
CA ARG A 28 -5.12 -22.32 13.44
C ARG A 28 -4.11 -23.24 14.11
N VAL A 29 -2.92 -22.72 14.39
CA VAL A 29 -1.98 -23.39 15.29
C VAL A 29 -2.58 -23.34 16.70
N SER A 30 -2.66 -24.47 17.38
CA SER A 30 -3.25 -24.50 18.74
C SER A 30 -2.36 -23.72 19.72
N LEU A 31 -3.00 -23.03 20.68
CA LEU A 31 -2.30 -22.30 21.75
C LEU A 31 -1.35 -23.22 22.55
N GLU A 32 -1.65 -24.51 22.62
CA GLU A 32 -0.76 -25.51 23.24
C GLU A 32 0.53 -25.74 22.45
N THR A 33 0.43 -25.76 21.11
CA THR A 33 1.60 -25.93 20.25
C THR A 33 2.50 -24.71 20.33
N ILE A 34 1.91 -23.51 20.30
CA ILE A 34 2.63 -22.24 20.47
C ILE A 34 3.24 -22.16 21.87
N GLY A 35 2.46 -22.53 22.91
CA GLY A 35 2.92 -22.54 24.29
C GLY A 35 4.12 -23.46 24.51
N ARG A 36 4.12 -24.66 23.92
CA ARG A 36 5.26 -25.58 23.96
C ARG A 36 6.49 -25.02 23.25
N ARG A 37 6.31 -24.33 22.12
CA ARG A 37 7.41 -23.76 21.34
C ARG A 37 8.14 -22.65 22.10
N TYR A 38 7.40 -21.77 22.78
CA TYR A 38 7.95 -20.58 23.42
C TYR A 38 8.00 -20.66 24.96
N GLY A 39 7.71 -21.81 25.55
CA GLY A 39 7.68 -21.98 27.02
C GLY A 39 6.60 -21.15 27.71
N LEU A 40 5.49 -20.85 27.04
CA LEU A 40 4.40 -20.00 27.52
C LEU A 40 3.16 -20.82 27.83
N SER A 41 2.37 -20.38 28.82
CA SER A 41 1.09 -21.05 29.10
C SER A 41 0.03 -20.69 28.04
N PRO A 42 -0.82 -21.66 27.62
CA PRO A 42 -1.91 -21.39 26.68
C PRO A 42 -2.85 -20.28 27.17
N ARG A 43 -3.02 -20.15 28.49
CA ARG A 43 -3.82 -19.09 29.11
C ARG A 43 -3.19 -17.70 28.95
N SER A 44 -1.85 -17.60 29.06
CA SER A 44 -1.14 -16.34 28.83
C SER A 44 -1.24 -15.92 27.36
N LEU A 45 -1.08 -16.87 26.44
CA LEU A 45 -1.24 -16.66 25.00
C LEU A 45 -2.67 -16.24 24.63
N GLY A 46 -3.68 -16.89 25.19
CA GLY A 46 -5.09 -16.54 24.96
C GLY A 46 -5.41 -15.12 25.42
N ARG A 47 -4.98 -14.75 26.63
CA ARG A 47 -5.15 -13.38 27.14
C ARG A 47 -4.42 -12.36 26.29
N HIS A 48 -3.19 -12.64 25.87
CA HIS A 48 -2.44 -11.75 25.00
C HIS A 48 -3.15 -11.53 23.66
N ARG A 49 -3.62 -12.61 23.04
CA ARG A 49 -4.38 -12.54 21.79
C ARG A 49 -5.63 -11.67 21.95
N ASP A 50 -6.41 -11.90 22.99
CA ASP A 50 -7.73 -11.29 23.15
C ASP A 50 -7.67 -9.85 23.69
N GLU A 51 -6.73 -9.56 24.60
CA GLU A 51 -6.64 -8.26 25.30
C GLU A 51 -5.65 -7.28 24.65
N HIS A 52 -4.69 -7.76 23.84
CA HIS A 52 -3.63 -6.92 23.27
C HIS A 52 -3.55 -6.98 21.75
N LEU A 53 -3.56 -8.19 21.17
CA LEU A 53 -3.37 -8.37 19.73
C LEU A 53 -4.65 -8.06 18.94
N ALA A 54 -5.79 -8.62 19.35
CA ALA A 54 -7.06 -8.47 18.63
C ALA A 54 -7.50 -6.99 18.47
N PRO A 55 -7.45 -6.14 19.51
CA PRO A 55 -7.77 -4.72 19.34
C PRO A 55 -6.87 -4.00 18.34
N GLN A 56 -5.56 -4.32 18.33
CA GLN A 56 -4.60 -3.72 17.41
C GLN A 56 -4.84 -4.16 15.97
N VAL A 57 -5.16 -5.44 15.77
CA VAL A 57 -5.49 -6.01 14.46
C VAL A 57 -6.80 -5.41 13.94
N SER A 58 -7.83 -5.31 14.78
CA SER A 58 -9.10 -4.68 14.39
C SER A 58 -8.93 -3.22 13.99
N LEU A 59 -8.13 -2.44 14.72
CA LEU A 59 -7.79 -1.06 14.35
C LEU A 59 -7.01 -0.99 13.04
N GLY A 60 -6.06 -1.91 12.82
CA GLY A 60 -5.32 -2.01 11.56
C GLY A 60 -6.23 -2.30 10.37
N ILE A 61 -7.13 -3.28 10.51
CA ILE A 61 -8.12 -3.65 9.48
C ILE A 61 -9.08 -2.48 9.21
N GLN A 62 -9.55 -1.78 10.25
CA GLN A 62 -10.42 -0.61 10.08
C GLN A 62 -9.73 0.51 9.29
N ARG A 63 -8.47 0.82 9.62
CA ARG A 63 -7.67 1.80 8.87
C ARG A 63 -7.47 1.38 7.42
N GLN A 64 -7.12 0.12 7.17
CA GLN A 64 -7.01 -0.40 5.81
C GLN A 64 -8.32 -0.25 5.02
N HIS A 65 -9.47 -0.54 5.64
CA HIS A 65 -10.77 -0.33 5.00
C HIS A 65 -11.08 1.15 4.74
N GLU A 66 -10.68 2.06 5.63
CA GLU A 66 -10.81 3.50 5.43
C GLU A 66 -9.93 3.97 4.27
N ASP A 67 -8.67 3.52 4.22
CA ASP A 67 -7.72 3.83 3.14
C ASP A 67 -8.22 3.34 1.78
N ILE A 68 -8.75 2.11 1.71
CA ILE A 68 -9.36 1.55 0.48
C ILE A 68 -10.55 2.40 0.03
N ARG A 69 -11.41 2.84 0.96
CA ARG A 69 -12.57 3.69 0.62
C ARG A 69 -12.14 5.07 0.14
N ILE A 70 -11.06 5.62 0.69
CA ILE A 70 -10.49 6.88 0.24
C ILE A 70 -9.91 6.70 -1.17
N GLY A 71 -9.14 5.65 -1.43
CA GLY A 71 -8.60 5.35 -2.77
C GLY A 71 -9.69 5.27 -3.84
N GLN A 72 -10.76 4.50 -3.57
CA GLN A 72 -11.91 4.40 -4.48
C GLN A 72 -12.63 5.74 -4.72
N LEU A 73 -12.68 6.62 -3.72
CA LEU A 73 -13.22 7.97 -3.88
C LEU A 73 -12.31 8.82 -4.77
N VAL A 74 -11.00 8.73 -4.58
CA VAL A 74 -10.01 9.44 -5.42
C VAL A 74 -10.14 9.01 -6.87
N ASP A 75 -10.20 7.71 -7.14
CA ASP A 75 -10.33 7.18 -8.51
C ASP A 75 -11.58 7.71 -9.21
N ARG A 76 -12.71 7.77 -8.50
CA ARG A 76 -13.97 8.30 -9.04
C ARG A 76 -13.86 9.78 -9.40
N VAL A 77 -13.21 10.59 -8.56
CA VAL A 77 -13.08 12.02 -8.84
C VAL A 77 -12.06 12.25 -9.96
N LEU A 78 -10.97 11.48 -10.03
CA LEU A 78 -10.03 11.53 -11.15
C LEU A 78 -10.70 11.16 -12.48
N ALA A 79 -11.58 10.15 -12.49
CA ALA A 79 -12.37 9.83 -13.66
C ALA A 79 -13.29 10.98 -14.09
N GLN A 80 -13.87 11.71 -13.13
CA GLN A 80 -14.71 12.88 -13.40
C GLN A 80 -13.88 14.07 -13.95
N VAL A 81 -12.68 14.29 -13.42
CA VAL A 81 -11.72 15.26 -13.97
C VAL A 81 -11.37 14.92 -15.42
N GLY A 82 -11.08 13.65 -15.71
CA GLY A 82 -10.81 13.18 -17.07
C GLY A 82 -11.98 13.41 -18.03
N ALA A 83 -13.19 13.02 -17.62
CA ALA A 83 -14.39 13.24 -18.43
C ALA A 83 -14.67 14.73 -18.70
N ALA A 84 -14.43 15.61 -17.72
CA ALA A 84 -14.55 17.05 -17.90
C ALA A 84 -13.49 17.59 -18.88
N ALA A 85 -12.25 17.08 -18.82
CA ALA A 85 -11.20 17.43 -19.77
C ALA A 85 -11.57 17.00 -21.20
N ASP A 86 -12.09 15.79 -21.38
CA ASP A 86 -12.52 15.27 -22.70
C ASP A 86 -13.63 16.15 -23.31
N ILE A 87 -14.61 16.55 -22.50
CA ILE A 87 -15.71 17.42 -22.92
C ILE A 87 -15.18 18.80 -23.30
N ARG A 88 -14.24 19.35 -22.51
CA ARG A 88 -13.60 20.64 -22.82
C ARG A 88 -12.88 20.56 -24.16
N ASP A 89 -12.08 19.53 -24.38
CA ASP A 89 -11.26 19.40 -25.57
C ASP A 89 -12.12 19.15 -26.82
N HIS A 90 -13.23 18.42 -26.69
CA HIS A 90 -14.25 18.33 -27.74
C HIS A 90 -14.91 19.69 -28.02
N ALA A 91 -15.37 20.40 -27.00
CA ALA A 91 -16.01 21.71 -27.14
C ALA A 91 -15.08 22.76 -27.78
N MET A 92 -13.78 22.73 -27.44
CA MET A 92 -12.77 23.59 -28.05
C MET A 92 -12.60 23.30 -29.55
N ARG A 93 -12.63 22.02 -29.96
CA ARG A 93 -12.56 21.63 -31.38
C ARG A 93 -13.80 22.07 -32.17
N GLU A 94 -14.98 21.98 -31.56
CA GLU A 94 -16.25 22.40 -32.17
C GLU A 94 -16.47 23.93 -32.10
N GLY A 95 -15.60 24.68 -31.42
CA GLY A 95 -15.74 26.12 -31.23
C GLY A 95 -16.84 26.53 -30.24
N ASP A 96 -17.38 25.59 -29.45
CA ASP A 96 -18.34 25.89 -28.39
C ASP A 96 -17.61 26.36 -27.11
N GLY A 97 -17.25 27.64 -27.10
CA GLY A 97 -16.58 28.26 -25.96
C GLY A 97 -17.40 28.23 -24.66
N ARG A 98 -18.73 28.15 -24.73
CA ARG A 98 -19.57 28.10 -23.53
C ARG A 98 -19.46 26.74 -22.87
N LEU A 99 -19.54 25.67 -23.65
CA LEU A 99 -19.38 24.30 -23.15
C LEU A 99 -17.95 24.07 -22.64
N ALA A 100 -16.93 24.60 -23.34
CA ALA A 100 -15.54 24.51 -22.89
C ALA A 100 -15.32 25.18 -21.52
N LEU A 101 -15.92 26.34 -21.28
CA LEU A 101 -15.86 27.03 -19.99
C LEU A 101 -16.59 26.29 -18.87
N LEU A 102 -17.74 25.67 -19.18
CA LEU A 102 -18.49 24.88 -18.21
C LEU A 102 -17.72 23.62 -17.80
N ALA A 103 -17.16 22.91 -18.78
CA ALA A 103 -16.32 21.73 -18.53
C ALA A 103 -15.07 22.08 -17.70
N SER A 104 -14.42 23.21 -18.01
CA SER A 104 -13.26 23.69 -17.23
C SER A 104 -13.60 24.02 -15.78
N ARG A 105 -14.83 24.50 -15.50
CA ARG A 105 -15.28 24.74 -14.11
C ARG A 105 -15.52 23.44 -13.37
N GLU A 106 -16.17 22.48 -14.03
CA GLU A 106 -16.41 21.15 -13.45
C GLU A 106 -15.09 20.44 -13.09
N GLU A 107 -14.10 20.50 -13.99
CA GLU A 107 -12.77 19.96 -13.74
C GLU A 107 -12.12 20.59 -12.49
N ARG A 108 -12.15 21.92 -12.40
CA ARG A 108 -11.60 22.65 -11.25
C ARG A 108 -12.33 22.32 -9.96
N ASP A 109 -13.65 22.22 -9.99
CA ASP A 109 -14.46 21.97 -8.81
C ASP A 109 -14.25 20.51 -8.31
N ALA A 110 -14.08 19.55 -9.23
CA ALA A 110 -13.68 18.18 -8.91
C ALA A 110 -12.27 18.10 -8.29
N VAL A 111 -11.29 18.83 -8.84
CA VAL A 111 -9.95 18.92 -8.25
C VAL A 111 -9.99 19.58 -6.86
N THR A 112 -10.78 20.63 -6.69
CA THR A 112 -10.94 21.32 -5.40
C THR A 112 -11.52 20.39 -4.34
N PHE A 113 -12.52 19.59 -4.71
CA PHE A 113 -13.08 18.57 -3.84
C PHE A 113 -12.01 17.57 -3.34
N LEU A 114 -11.10 17.13 -4.21
CA LEU A 114 -9.99 16.27 -3.80
C LEU A 114 -9.03 16.96 -2.84
N VAL A 115 -8.63 18.20 -3.13
CA VAL A 115 -7.71 18.98 -2.29
C VAL A 115 -8.27 19.17 -0.88
N ASP A 116 -9.56 19.53 -0.78
CA ASP A 116 -10.24 19.75 0.49
C ASP A 116 -10.43 18.44 1.27
N ARG A 117 -10.85 17.37 0.59
CA ARG A 117 -11.22 16.12 1.25
C ARG A 117 -10.02 15.28 1.67
N LEU A 118 -8.95 15.31 0.88
CA LEU A 118 -7.69 14.63 1.16
C LEU A 118 -6.76 15.47 2.05
N GLY A 119 -7.13 16.71 2.36
CA GLY A 119 -6.30 17.58 3.19
C GLY A 119 -4.94 17.88 2.56
N ILE A 120 -4.82 17.81 1.22
CA ILE A 120 -3.59 18.15 0.48
C ILE A 120 -3.21 19.63 0.69
N ALA A 121 -4.18 20.46 1.12
CA ALA A 121 -3.95 21.82 1.57
C ALA A 121 -3.17 21.93 2.91
N ASN A 122 -3.00 20.84 3.67
CA ASN A 122 -2.22 20.82 4.91
C ASN A 122 -0.81 20.25 4.66
N ASP A 123 0.19 20.85 5.30
CA ASP A 123 1.60 20.46 5.20
C ASP A 123 1.86 18.97 5.52
N GLY A 124 1.00 18.34 6.32
CA GLY A 124 1.08 16.92 6.67
C GLY A 124 0.90 15.96 5.48
N ALA A 125 -0.09 16.20 4.61
CA ALA A 125 -0.32 15.35 3.43
C ALA A 125 0.82 15.48 2.41
N ARG A 126 1.42 16.68 2.31
CA ARG A 126 2.64 16.89 1.51
C ARG A 126 3.84 16.15 2.10
N ALA A 127 4.00 16.16 3.42
CA ALA A 127 5.07 15.44 4.10
C ALA A 127 4.92 13.92 3.91
N GLU A 128 3.72 13.37 4.11
CA GLU A 128 3.45 11.94 3.91
C GLU A 128 3.69 11.50 2.45
N LEU A 129 3.28 12.32 1.46
CA LEU A 129 3.57 12.04 0.06
C LEU A 129 5.09 12.09 -0.23
N ALA A 130 5.79 13.08 0.33
CA ALA A 130 7.24 13.19 0.19
C ALA A 130 7.97 12.01 0.83
N GLU A 131 7.51 11.54 2.00
CA GLU A 131 8.00 10.35 2.67
C GLU A 131 7.74 9.08 1.83
N GLY A 132 6.55 8.93 1.26
CA GLY A 132 6.22 7.83 0.36
C GLY A 132 7.10 7.82 -0.89
N VAL A 133 7.36 8.98 -1.49
CA VAL A 133 8.29 9.12 -2.63
C VAL A 133 9.72 8.77 -2.24
N ALA A 134 10.19 9.24 -1.08
CA ALA A 134 11.52 8.92 -0.57
C ALA A 134 11.67 7.42 -0.27
N PHE A 135 10.66 6.82 0.37
CA PHE A 135 10.60 5.38 0.62
C PHE A 135 10.64 4.58 -0.68
N LYS A 136 9.83 4.99 -1.67
CA LYS A 136 9.84 4.39 -3.01
C LYS A 136 11.26 4.39 -3.58
N HIS A 137 11.94 5.53 -3.62
CA HIS A 137 13.31 5.61 -4.13
C HIS A 137 14.29 4.74 -3.34
N ALA A 138 14.19 4.72 -2.01
CA ALA A 138 15.04 3.87 -1.18
C ALA A 138 14.84 2.38 -1.47
N VAL A 139 13.60 1.94 -1.70
CA VAL A 139 13.29 0.56 -2.11
C VAL A 139 13.86 0.26 -3.49
N PHE A 140 13.71 1.14 -4.48
CA PHE A 140 14.32 0.95 -5.80
C PHE A 140 15.84 0.84 -5.73
N ASP A 141 16.50 1.74 -4.98
CA ASP A 141 17.95 1.72 -4.80
C ASP A 141 18.43 0.44 -4.09
N LEU A 142 17.66 -0.04 -3.10
CA LEU A 142 17.95 -1.29 -2.40
C LEU A 142 17.83 -2.49 -3.34
N LEU A 143 16.75 -2.57 -4.11
CA LEU A 143 16.51 -3.68 -5.04
C LEU A 143 17.49 -3.70 -6.21
N GLY A 144 18.01 -2.54 -6.63
CA GLY A 144 19.12 -2.50 -7.58
C GLY A 144 20.42 -3.12 -7.04
N LYS A 145 20.64 -3.04 -5.72
CA LYS A 145 21.83 -3.59 -5.05
C LYS A 145 21.65 -5.05 -4.61
N ALA A 146 20.45 -5.42 -4.20
CA ALA A 146 20.09 -6.72 -3.64
C ALA A 146 18.72 -7.17 -4.19
N PRO A 147 18.63 -7.55 -5.47
CA PRO A 147 17.37 -7.89 -6.12
C PRO A 147 16.70 -9.14 -5.55
N GLU A 148 17.45 -10.02 -4.87
CA GLU A 148 16.92 -11.15 -4.11
C GLU A 148 15.94 -10.76 -3.00
N LEU A 149 16.02 -9.51 -2.51
CA LEU A 149 15.10 -8.99 -1.50
C LEU A 149 13.71 -8.66 -2.07
N ALA A 150 13.57 -8.58 -3.40
CA ALA A 150 12.30 -8.28 -4.06
C ALA A 150 11.19 -9.26 -3.69
N GLU A 151 11.51 -10.56 -3.63
CA GLU A 151 10.55 -11.60 -3.29
C GLU A 151 10.14 -11.54 -1.81
N VAL A 152 11.06 -11.17 -0.93
CA VAL A 152 10.78 -10.98 0.51
C VAL A 152 9.87 -9.77 0.70
N ALA A 153 10.16 -8.67 0.02
CA ALA A 153 9.34 -7.46 0.04
C ALA A 153 7.95 -7.72 -0.55
N ALA A 154 7.87 -8.42 -1.69
CA ALA A 154 6.60 -8.77 -2.34
C ALA A 154 5.71 -9.60 -1.43
N LYS A 155 6.26 -10.62 -0.75
CA LYS A 155 5.52 -11.42 0.24
C LYS A 155 5.02 -10.60 1.42
N ALA A 156 5.84 -9.68 1.93
CA ALA A 156 5.43 -8.78 3.01
C ALA A 156 4.30 -7.84 2.57
N VAL A 157 4.34 -7.36 1.32
CA VAL A 157 3.31 -6.48 0.74
C VAL A 157 2.02 -7.27 0.43
N GLU A 158 2.10 -8.50 -0.04
CA GLU A 158 0.95 -9.40 -0.23
C GLU A 158 0.18 -9.64 1.06
N GLN A 159 0.88 -9.78 2.19
CA GLN A 159 0.25 -9.92 3.50
C GLN A 159 -0.57 -8.68 3.91
N THR A 160 -0.35 -7.54 3.24
CA THR A 160 -1.13 -6.31 3.45
C THR A 160 -2.30 -6.16 2.46
N GLY A 161 -2.52 -7.13 1.56
CA GLY A 161 -3.58 -7.10 0.55
C GLY A 161 -3.28 -6.26 -0.69
N GLN A 162 -2.02 -5.84 -0.88
CA GLN A 162 -1.58 -4.97 -1.96
C GLN A 162 -0.99 -5.79 -3.12
N GLU A 163 -1.82 -6.60 -3.77
CA GLU A 163 -1.39 -7.60 -4.77
C GLU A 163 -0.65 -6.99 -5.97
N GLU A 164 -1.13 -5.86 -6.50
CA GLU A 164 -0.48 -5.18 -7.62
C GLU A 164 0.92 -4.68 -7.27
N MET A 165 1.09 -4.12 -6.08
CA MET A 165 2.39 -3.65 -5.59
C MET A 165 3.36 -4.82 -5.39
N ALA A 166 2.87 -5.95 -4.86
CA ALA A 166 3.68 -7.16 -4.72
C ALA A 166 4.13 -7.71 -6.08
N ALA A 167 3.23 -7.75 -7.07
CA ALA A 167 3.57 -8.13 -8.44
C ALA A 167 4.62 -7.20 -9.06
N ALA A 168 4.48 -5.88 -8.86
CA ALA A 168 5.44 -4.89 -9.34
C ALA A 168 6.83 -5.08 -8.71
N LEU A 169 6.92 -5.39 -7.41
CA LEU A 169 8.17 -5.67 -6.73
C LEU A 169 8.87 -6.92 -7.30
N ARG A 170 8.13 -8.00 -7.55
CA ARG A 170 8.70 -9.22 -8.17
C ARG A 170 9.25 -8.95 -9.56
N SER A 171 8.44 -8.31 -10.41
CA SER A 171 8.84 -7.96 -11.77
C SER A 171 10.12 -7.12 -11.77
N LEU A 172 10.23 -6.17 -10.85
CA LEU A 172 11.42 -5.33 -10.69
C LEU A 172 12.67 -6.13 -10.27
N GLY A 173 12.52 -7.05 -9.31
CA GLY A 173 13.61 -7.92 -8.87
C GLY A 173 14.10 -8.83 -9.99
N GLU A 174 13.19 -9.46 -10.72
CA GLU A 174 13.49 -10.30 -11.88
C GLU A 174 14.24 -9.52 -12.97
N ALA A 175 13.78 -8.30 -13.28
CA ALA A 175 14.45 -7.44 -14.26
C ALA A 175 15.89 -7.11 -13.85
N HIS A 176 16.14 -6.85 -12.56
CA HIS A 176 17.49 -6.59 -12.06
C HIS A 176 18.38 -7.84 -12.07
N LEU A 177 17.84 -9.02 -11.73
CA LEU A 177 18.56 -10.30 -11.80
C LEU A 177 18.96 -10.65 -13.24
N GLN A 178 18.03 -10.47 -14.20
CA GLN A 178 18.28 -10.71 -15.62
C GLN A 178 19.39 -9.79 -16.17
N ARG A 179 19.42 -8.51 -15.77
CA ARG A 179 20.49 -7.57 -16.18
C ARG A 179 21.84 -7.90 -15.57
N ARG A 180 21.88 -8.33 -14.30
CA ARG A 180 23.12 -8.82 -13.67
C ARG A 180 23.67 -10.05 -14.40
N ALA A 181 22.80 -10.99 -14.78
CA ALA A 181 23.19 -12.15 -15.56
C ALA A 181 23.71 -11.76 -16.96
N ALA A 182 23.20 -10.68 -17.55
CA ALA A 182 23.64 -10.13 -18.84
C ALA A 182 24.92 -9.26 -18.76
N GLY A 183 25.44 -8.97 -17.57
CA GLY A 183 26.70 -8.23 -17.40
C GLY A 183 26.62 -6.71 -17.61
N ASP A 184 25.43 -6.10 -17.58
CA ASP A 184 25.26 -4.64 -17.70
C ASP A 184 24.85 -4.00 -16.35
N PRO A 185 25.80 -3.42 -15.60
CA PRO A 185 25.54 -2.78 -14.31
C PRO A 185 25.00 -1.34 -14.41
N SER A 186 24.84 -0.75 -15.60
CA SER A 186 24.68 0.72 -15.75
C SER A 186 23.27 1.18 -16.14
N ALA A 187 22.39 0.28 -16.58
CA ALA A 187 21.07 0.66 -17.07
C ALA A 187 20.11 1.01 -15.91
N ARG A 188 19.98 2.30 -15.59
CA ARG A 188 18.90 2.82 -14.72
C ARG A 188 17.54 2.34 -15.24
N LEU A 189 16.71 1.77 -14.38
CA LEU A 189 15.31 1.50 -14.71
C LEU A 189 14.61 2.83 -14.96
N GLN A 190 14.27 3.11 -16.22
CA GLN A 190 13.15 3.99 -16.51
C GLN A 190 11.89 3.15 -16.30
N LEU A 191 11.05 3.58 -15.36
CA LEU A 191 9.69 3.07 -15.26
C LEU A 191 9.03 3.27 -16.62
N VAL A 192 8.64 2.17 -17.27
CA VAL A 192 7.68 2.21 -18.37
C VAL A 192 6.44 2.88 -17.77
N ARG A 193 6.14 4.11 -18.21
CA ARG A 193 4.86 4.74 -17.90
C ARG A 193 3.77 3.82 -18.45
N PRO A 194 2.68 3.55 -17.71
CA PRO A 194 1.54 2.87 -18.31
C PRO A 194 1.16 3.66 -19.57
N ASN A 195 1.05 2.96 -20.69
CA ASN A 195 0.67 3.52 -21.98
C ASN A 195 -0.73 4.14 -21.85
N ASN A 196 -0.79 5.42 -21.48
CA ASN A 196 -1.86 6.28 -21.93
C ASN A 196 -1.39 6.86 -23.27
N GLU A 197 -2.25 6.76 -24.28
CA GLU A 197 -2.06 7.24 -25.66
C GLU A 197 -1.46 6.22 -26.63
N GLU A 198 -2.31 5.31 -27.13
CA GLU A 198 -2.40 5.07 -28.58
C GLU A 198 -3.86 4.72 -28.92
N THR A 199 -4.63 5.72 -29.37
CA THR A 199 -5.76 5.49 -30.27
C THR A 199 -5.86 6.72 -31.19
N PRO A 200 -5.96 6.53 -32.52
CA PRO A 200 -5.75 7.57 -33.54
C PRO A 200 -6.80 8.67 -33.59
#